data_AF-A0A1H8BTV4-F1
#
_entry.id   AF-A0A1H8BTV4-F1
#
_cell.length_a   1.000
_cell.length_b   1.000
_cell.length_c   1.000
_cell.angle_alpha   90.00
_cell.angle_beta   90.00
_cell.angle_gamma   90.00
#
_symmetry.space_group_name_H-M   'P 1'
#
loop_
_entity.id
_entity.type
_entity.pdbx_description
1 polymer ?
#
loop_
_entity_poly.entity_id
_entity_poly.type
_entity_poly.pdbx_seq_one_letter_code
_entity_poly.pdbx_strand_id
1 'polypeptide(L)'
;MEFELYRTVLILGGVVNLLIALALLHNNVDFRIYDVYHRSRSLVALNYAIFGIGFLLHAWLGWRTTWPEAASALTVSYFHSGGVLFGWSHISLMRPDYMSRRVVIRDLTILAIGLVVYWTVMSDWVFSIFFVHASYIVYNFYLTYYKVRRNIVKMPADGNAPSWWTAEAKRTVLGFHHSFVIGCHLIVLFGLGSVAITAAFPHDIWPYIPLMLAGTAVFCFIFYSLVEYGNVIDAATNATEDAVKQK
;
A
#
# COMPACT_ATOMS: atom_id res chain seq x y z
N MET A 1 -15.47 14.79 25.54
CA MET A 1 -16.12 13.70 24.78
C MET A 1 -15.39 13.41 23.47
N GLU A 2 -15.10 14.42 22.65
CA GLU A 2 -14.43 14.25 21.34
C GLU A 2 -13.00 13.69 21.45
N PHE A 3 -12.19 14.20 22.39
CA PHE A 3 -10.84 13.70 22.63
C PHE A 3 -10.81 12.22 23.07
N GLU A 4 -11.72 11.84 23.97
CA GLU A 4 -11.85 10.44 24.41
C GLU A 4 -12.27 9.54 23.26
N LEU A 5 -13.26 9.95 22.45
CA LEU A 5 -13.67 9.21 21.26
C LEU A 5 -12.51 9.04 20.27
N TYR A 6 -11.77 10.12 20.00
CA TYR A 6 -10.58 10.08 19.13
C TYR A 6 -9.52 9.09 19.64
N ARG A 7 -9.22 9.14 20.94
CA ARG A 7 -8.27 8.24 21.59
C ARG A 7 -8.74 6.78 21.53
N THR A 8 -10.01 6.51 21.81
CA THR A 8 -10.58 5.16 21.70
C THR A 8 -10.49 4.62 20.27
N VAL A 9 -10.84 5.43 19.27
CA VAL A 9 -10.77 5.03 17.85
C VAL A 9 -9.33 4.72 17.44
N LEU A 10 -8.35 5.52 17.87
CA LEU A 10 -6.93 5.25 17.61
C LEU A 10 -6.44 3.95 18.26
N ILE A 11 -6.84 3.68 19.51
CA ILE A 11 -6.46 2.43 20.19
C ILE A 11 -7.05 1.23 19.46
N LEU A 12 -8.35 1.26 19.15
CA LEU A 12 -9.02 0.17 18.43
C LEU A 12 -8.40 -0.04 17.04
N GLY A 13 -8.21 1.04 16.28
CA GLY A 13 -7.55 0.98 14.98
C GLY A 13 -6.13 0.42 15.09
N GLY A 14 -5.37 0.84 16.10
CA GLY A 14 -4.02 0.37 16.36
C GLY A 14 -3.96 -1.14 16.64
N VAL A 15 -4.80 -1.61 17.55
CA VAL A 15 -4.90 -3.03 17.90
C VAL A 15 -5.35 -3.88 16.70
N VAL A 16 -6.37 -3.45 15.96
CA VAL A 16 -6.86 -4.17 14.77
C VAL A 16 -5.76 -4.28 13.72
N ASN A 17 -5.01 -3.21 13.44
CA ASN A 17 -3.89 -3.24 12.51
C ASN A 17 -2.81 -4.24 12.93
N LEU A 18 -2.43 -4.26 14.21
CA LEU A 18 -1.46 -5.22 14.73
C LEU A 18 -1.95 -6.67 14.64
N LEU A 19 -3.22 -6.93 14.92
CA LEU A 19 -3.81 -8.26 14.77
C LEU A 19 -3.81 -8.72 13.30
N ILE A 20 -4.13 -7.83 12.36
CA ILE A 20 -4.06 -8.13 10.93
C ILE A 20 -2.61 -8.39 10.49
N ALA A 21 -1.64 -7.59 10.98
CA ALA A 21 -0.22 -7.81 10.71
C ALA A 21 0.22 -9.21 11.15
N LEU A 22 -0.13 -9.60 12.38
CA LEU A 22 0.16 -10.94 12.91
C LEU A 22 -0.53 -12.02 12.08
N ALA A 23 -1.81 -11.84 11.74
CA ALA A 23 -2.54 -12.78 10.90
C ALA A 23 -1.83 -12.95 9.55
N LEU A 24 -1.43 -11.87 8.88
CA LEU A 24 -0.72 -11.94 7.59
C LEU A 24 0.63 -12.65 7.67
N LEU A 25 1.37 -12.51 8.77
CA LEU A 25 2.64 -13.22 8.95
C LEU A 25 2.43 -14.74 9.08
N HIS A 26 1.35 -15.16 9.74
CA HIS A 26 1.05 -16.57 10.00
C HIS A 26 0.21 -17.24 8.90
N ASN A 27 -0.60 -16.48 8.17
CA ASN A 27 -1.66 -17.01 7.31
C ASN A 27 -1.19 -17.30 5.87
N ASN A 28 -1.87 -18.26 5.24
CA ASN A 28 -1.77 -18.73 3.86
C ASN A 28 -0.62 -19.73 3.57
N VAL A 29 -0.93 -21.03 3.70
CA VAL A 29 -0.03 -22.16 3.36
C VAL A 29 0.01 -22.38 1.85
N ASP A 30 -1.11 -22.13 1.16
CA ASP A 30 -1.32 -22.55 -0.23
C ASP A 30 -0.48 -21.75 -1.25
N PHE A 31 -0.17 -20.48 -0.94
CA PHE A 31 0.62 -19.60 -1.84
C PHE A 31 2.07 -19.40 -1.38
N ARG A 32 2.56 -20.21 -0.42
CA ARG A 32 3.94 -20.10 0.10
C ARG A 32 5.00 -20.42 -0.95
N ILE A 33 4.63 -21.11 -2.01
CA ILE A 33 5.54 -21.50 -3.09
C ILE A 33 6.00 -20.30 -3.96
N TYR A 34 5.30 -19.16 -3.90
CA TYR A 34 5.67 -17.96 -4.66
C TYR A 34 6.41 -16.95 -3.79
N ASP A 35 7.72 -16.82 -4.00
CA ASP A 35 8.58 -15.85 -3.29
C ASP A 35 8.07 -14.40 -3.37
N VAL A 36 7.53 -14.02 -4.54
CA VAL A 36 6.97 -12.68 -4.79
C VAL A 36 5.75 -12.41 -3.93
N TYR A 37 4.87 -13.40 -3.76
CA TYR A 37 3.71 -13.30 -2.88
C TYR A 37 4.14 -13.20 -1.42
N HIS A 38 5.05 -14.08 -0.99
CA HIS A 38 5.56 -14.08 0.37
C HIS A 38 6.17 -12.73 0.75
N ARG A 39 7.02 -12.18 -0.11
CA ARG A 39 7.61 -10.85 0.06
C ARG A 39 6.54 -9.76 0.16
N SER A 40 5.58 -9.76 -0.76
CA SER A 40 4.51 -8.74 -0.79
C SER A 40 3.65 -8.81 0.47
N ARG A 41 3.31 -10.02 0.93
CA ARG A 41 2.60 -10.28 2.18
C ARG A 41 3.37 -9.75 3.39
N SER A 42 4.67 -10.03 3.51
CA SER A 42 5.50 -9.53 4.60
C SER A 42 5.60 -8.00 4.62
N LEU A 43 5.72 -7.37 3.44
CA LEU A 43 5.74 -5.91 3.32
C LEU A 43 4.40 -5.28 3.72
N VAL A 44 3.29 -5.90 3.33
CA VAL A 44 1.95 -5.48 3.75
C VAL A 44 1.78 -5.66 5.26
N ALA A 45 2.20 -6.79 5.83
CA ALA A 45 2.17 -7.00 7.28
C ALA A 45 2.99 -5.95 8.04
N LEU A 46 4.18 -5.61 7.55
CA LEU A 46 5.01 -4.54 8.11
C LEU A 46 4.29 -3.18 8.01
N ASN A 47 3.58 -2.92 6.91
CA ASN A 47 2.78 -1.71 6.76
C ASN A 47 1.70 -1.61 7.86
N TYR A 48 0.91 -2.68 8.06
CA TYR A 48 -0.06 -2.74 9.15
C TYR A 48 0.59 -2.53 10.52
N ALA A 49 1.76 -3.13 10.78
CA ALA A 49 2.47 -2.94 12.04
C ALA A 49 2.86 -1.48 12.27
N ILE A 50 3.39 -0.80 11.23
CA ILE A 50 3.77 0.62 11.30
C ILE A 50 2.56 1.51 11.58
N PHE A 51 1.43 1.30 10.88
CA PHE A 51 0.20 2.04 11.16
C PHE A 51 -0.34 1.75 12.56
N GLY A 52 -0.31 0.49 12.98
CA GLY A 52 -0.72 0.07 14.32
C GLY A 52 0.05 0.80 15.42
N ILE A 53 1.38 0.80 15.31
CA ILE A 53 2.26 1.52 16.24
C ILE A 53 2.01 3.03 16.17
N GLY A 54 1.89 3.60 14.98
CA GLY A 54 1.62 5.03 14.78
C GLY A 54 0.32 5.49 15.47
N PHE A 55 -0.76 4.71 15.34
CA PHE A 55 -2.04 5.02 16.00
C PHE A 55 -1.96 4.92 17.52
N LEU A 56 -1.27 3.90 18.05
CA LEU A 56 -1.07 3.76 19.49
C LEU A 56 -0.22 4.91 20.06
N LEU A 57 0.81 5.34 19.35
CA LEU A 57 1.62 6.50 19.71
C LEU A 57 0.78 7.78 19.74
N HIS A 58 -0.06 8.01 18.73
CA HIS A 58 -1.01 9.14 18.73
C HIS A 58 -1.95 9.11 19.93
N ALA A 59 -2.50 7.93 20.27
CA ALA A 59 -3.41 7.77 21.40
C ALA A 59 -2.74 7.97 22.76
N TRP A 60 -1.46 7.59 22.88
CA TRP A 60 -0.71 7.69 24.12
C TRP A 60 -0.17 9.09 24.38
N LEU A 61 0.37 9.74 23.35
CA LEU A 61 1.06 11.03 23.48
C LEU A 61 0.10 12.22 23.50
N GLY A 62 -1.07 12.12 22.88
CA GLY A 62 -2.05 13.20 22.84
C GLY A 62 -1.57 14.46 22.09
N TRP A 63 -0.52 14.36 21.27
CA TRP A 63 0.13 15.51 20.64
C TRP A 63 -0.77 16.34 19.73
N ARG A 64 -1.89 15.81 19.24
CA ARG A 64 -2.81 16.61 18.40
C ARG A 64 -3.33 17.86 19.13
N THR A 65 -3.44 17.83 20.47
CA THR A 65 -3.84 18.99 21.28
C THR A 65 -2.68 19.77 21.88
N THR A 66 -1.57 19.08 22.19
CA THR A 66 -0.44 19.67 22.94
C THR A 66 0.75 20.06 22.07
N TRP A 67 0.97 19.35 20.96
CA TRP A 67 2.04 19.60 19.99
C TRP A 67 1.61 19.18 18.56
N PRO A 68 0.73 19.96 17.93
CA PRO A 68 0.05 19.61 16.68
C PRO A 68 1.00 19.33 15.51
N GLU A 69 2.13 20.03 15.46
CA GLU A 69 3.17 19.85 14.43
C GLU A 69 3.84 18.49 14.58
N ALA A 70 4.18 18.06 15.79
CA ALA A 70 4.73 16.73 16.05
C ALA A 70 3.70 15.63 15.75
N ALA A 71 2.42 15.86 16.03
CA ALA A 71 1.36 14.95 15.64
C ALA A 71 1.29 14.80 14.11
N SER A 72 1.34 15.90 13.36
CA SER A 72 1.36 15.87 11.89
C SER A 72 2.62 15.21 11.34
N ALA A 73 3.80 15.48 11.91
CA ALA A 73 5.05 14.80 11.56
C ALA A 73 4.97 13.28 11.77
N LEU A 74 4.40 12.84 12.90
CA LEU A 74 4.15 11.42 13.17
C LEU A 74 3.20 10.81 12.15
N THR A 75 2.08 11.49 11.86
CA THR A 75 1.11 11.06 10.84
C THR A 75 1.79 10.84 9.50
N VAL A 76 2.49 11.85 9.00
CA VAL A 76 3.16 11.78 7.70
C VAL A 76 4.27 10.73 7.69
N SER A 77 4.96 10.50 8.81
CA SER A 77 6.01 9.48 8.93
C SER A 77 5.50 8.06 8.63
N TYR A 78 4.39 7.65 9.26
CA TYR A 78 3.84 6.32 9.03
C TYR A 78 3.11 6.22 7.67
N PHE A 79 2.47 7.29 7.19
CA PHE A 79 1.90 7.32 5.83
C PHE A 79 2.97 7.25 4.73
N HIS A 80 4.11 7.93 4.90
CA HIS A 80 5.20 7.90 3.92
C HIS A 80 5.84 6.52 3.86
N SER A 81 6.13 5.94 5.03
CA SER A 81 6.63 4.57 5.17
C SER A 81 5.66 3.59 4.53
N GLY A 82 4.35 3.75 4.80
CA GLY A 82 3.32 2.90 4.25
C GLY A 82 3.15 3.04 2.73
N GLY A 83 3.29 4.24 2.18
CA GLY A 83 3.29 4.46 0.73
C GLY A 83 4.44 3.74 0.02
N VAL A 84 5.64 3.75 0.63
CA VAL A 84 6.80 2.98 0.13
C VAL A 84 6.54 1.48 0.17
N LEU A 85 6.06 0.95 1.30
CA LEU A 85 5.77 -0.48 1.46
C LEU A 85 4.62 -0.95 0.54
N PHE A 86 3.60 -0.10 0.34
CA PHE A 86 2.54 -0.34 -0.64
C PHE A 86 3.11 -0.43 -2.06
N GLY A 87 3.95 0.52 -2.46
CA GLY A 87 4.61 0.49 -3.76
C GLY A 87 5.46 -0.77 -3.95
N TRP A 88 6.29 -1.11 -2.98
CA TRP A 88 7.13 -2.30 -3.01
C TRP A 88 6.34 -3.60 -3.06
N SER A 89 5.25 -3.72 -2.33
CA SER A 89 4.40 -4.92 -2.35
C SER A 89 3.62 -5.02 -3.67
N HIS A 90 2.77 -4.04 -3.97
CA HIS A 90 1.77 -4.17 -5.03
C HIS A 90 2.35 -4.03 -6.44
N ILE A 91 3.42 -3.25 -6.63
CA ILE A 91 4.12 -3.22 -7.92
C ILE A 91 4.87 -4.53 -8.15
N SER A 92 5.48 -5.10 -7.10
CA SER A 92 6.21 -6.37 -7.21
C SER A 92 5.32 -7.55 -7.55
N LEU A 93 4.05 -7.54 -7.10
CA LEU A 93 3.07 -8.53 -7.51
C LEU A 93 2.93 -8.56 -9.04
N MET A 94 2.78 -7.39 -9.68
CA MET A 94 2.67 -7.28 -11.14
C MET A 94 4.01 -7.40 -11.88
N ARG A 95 5.11 -7.06 -11.22
CA ARG A 95 6.46 -7.00 -11.79
C ARG A 95 7.47 -7.52 -10.77
N PRO A 96 7.77 -8.84 -10.76
CA PRO A 96 8.63 -9.48 -9.77
C PRO A 96 10.02 -8.85 -9.56
N ASP A 97 10.60 -8.29 -10.63
CA ASP A 97 11.92 -7.65 -10.66
C ASP A 97 11.92 -6.18 -10.19
N TYR A 98 10.76 -5.63 -9.80
CA TYR A 98 10.64 -4.22 -9.42
C TYR A 98 11.57 -3.82 -8.27
N MET A 99 11.65 -4.65 -7.22
CA MET A 99 12.49 -4.41 -6.03
C MET A 99 13.98 -4.69 -6.30
N SER A 100 14.55 -4.02 -7.28
CA SER A 100 15.99 -3.96 -7.47
C SER A 100 16.67 -3.15 -6.36
N ARG A 101 17.95 -3.41 -6.09
CA ARG A 101 18.77 -2.65 -5.12
C ARG A 101 18.69 -1.13 -5.34
N ARG A 102 18.66 -0.69 -6.60
CA ARG A 102 18.56 0.73 -6.97
C ARG A 102 17.23 1.36 -6.53
N VAL A 103 16.12 0.65 -6.74
CA VAL A 103 14.79 1.09 -6.32
C VAL A 103 14.71 1.20 -4.81
N VAL A 104 15.16 0.16 -4.09
CA VAL A 104 15.14 0.12 -2.63
C VAL A 104 15.97 1.24 -2.02
N ILE A 105 17.22 1.44 -2.49
CA ILE A 105 18.10 2.50 -1.99
C ILE A 105 17.48 3.89 -2.22
N ARG A 106 16.94 4.14 -3.43
CA ARG A 106 16.29 5.42 -3.75
C ARG A 106 15.14 5.70 -2.80
N ASP A 107 14.21 4.75 -2.67
CA ASP A 107 12.99 4.95 -1.88
C ASP A 107 13.31 5.10 -0.40
N LEU A 108 14.26 4.31 0.13
CA LEU A 108 14.75 4.47 1.51
C LEU A 108 15.46 5.80 1.73
N THR A 109 16.24 6.28 0.76
CA THR A 109 16.93 7.58 0.87
C THR A 109 15.92 8.71 0.92
N ILE A 110 14.93 8.72 0.01
CA ILE A 110 13.87 9.74 0.01
C ILE A 110 13.02 9.67 1.28
N LEU A 111 12.71 8.45 1.76
CA LEU A 111 12.01 8.25 3.02
C LEU A 111 12.82 8.79 4.20
N ALA A 112 14.10 8.45 4.31
CA ALA A 112 14.97 8.91 5.40
C ALA A 112 15.09 10.44 5.43
N ILE A 113 15.30 11.07 4.26
CA ILE A 113 15.32 12.52 4.13
C ILE A 113 13.96 13.11 4.54
N GLY A 114 12.86 12.53 4.05
CA GLY A 114 11.50 12.95 4.41
C GLY A 114 11.29 12.92 5.92
N LEU A 115 11.60 11.80 6.58
CA LEU A 115 11.48 11.65 8.02
C LEU A 115 12.30 12.72 8.77
N VAL A 116 13.56 12.93 8.41
CA VAL A 116 14.36 14.00 9.04
C VAL A 116 13.70 15.37 8.87
N VAL A 117 13.23 15.69 7.65
CA VAL A 117 12.62 16.98 7.34
C VAL A 117 11.30 17.18 8.11
N TYR A 118 10.41 16.18 8.16
CA TYR A 118 9.11 16.28 8.86
C TYR A 118 9.28 16.58 10.36
N TRP A 119 10.36 16.11 10.97
CA TRP A 119 10.61 16.28 12.41
C TRP A 119 11.48 17.49 12.77
N THR A 120 12.14 18.13 11.80
CA THR A 120 13.12 19.21 12.08
C THR A 120 12.77 20.55 11.44
N VAL A 121 11.97 20.58 10.37
CA VAL A 121 11.66 21.80 9.63
C VAL A 121 10.22 22.23 9.91
N MET A 122 10.07 23.48 10.39
CA MET A 122 8.76 24.12 10.56
C MET A 122 8.47 24.96 9.30
N SER A 123 7.85 24.34 8.29
CA SER A 123 7.51 25.02 7.03
C SER A 123 6.21 24.48 6.42
N ASP A 124 5.44 25.36 5.79
CA ASP A 124 4.18 25.01 5.09
C ASP A 124 4.39 23.95 3.98
N TRP A 125 5.62 23.82 3.47
CA TRP A 125 5.97 22.88 2.40
C TRP A 125 6.62 21.60 2.91
N VAL A 126 6.69 21.39 4.23
CA VAL A 126 7.44 20.27 4.82
C VAL A 126 6.94 18.91 4.33
N PHE A 127 5.64 18.78 4.03
CA PHE A 127 5.03 17.54 3.53
C PHE A 127 5.11 17.37 2.00
N SER A 128 5.65 18.32 1.25
CA SER A 128 5.77 18.19 -0.22
C SER A 128 6.66 17.04 -0.65
N ILE A 129 7.66 16.66 0.17
CA ILE A 129 8.50 15.49 -0.08
C ILE A 129 7.65 14.21 -0.14
N PHE A 130 6.67 14.08 0.77
CA PHE A 130 5.73 12.97 0.75
C PHE A 130 4.94 12.96 -0.57
N PHE A 131 4.34 14.09 -0.95
CA PHE A 131 3.50 14.16 -2.15
C PHE A 131 4.30 13.85 -3.42
N VAL A 132 5.49 14.41 -3.58
CA VAL A 132 6.36 14.13 -4.72
C VAL A 132 6.73 12.65 -4.78
N HIS A 133 7.13 12.06 -3.65
CA HIS A 133 7.50 10.65 -3.60
C HIS A 133 6.28 9.73 -3.86
N ALA A 134 5.14 10.02 -3.24
CA ALA A 134 3.91 9.28 -3.42
C ALA A 134 3.42 9.35 -4.88
N SER A 135 3.41 10.53 -5.50
CA SER A 135 3.07 10.69 -6.92
C SER A 135 4.01 9.88 -7.82
N TYR A 136 5.30 9.85 -7.52
CA TYR A 136 6.26 9.03 -8.26
C TYR A 136 5.98 7.51 -8.12
N ILE A 137 5.69 7.02 -6.91
CA ILE A 137 5.33 5.61 -6.69
C ILE A 137 4.03 5.27 -7.43
N VAL A 138 3.00 6.12 -7.30
CA VAL A 138 1.70 5.96 -7.96
C VAL A 138 1.84 5.94 -9.48
N TYR A 139 2.68 6.82 -10.05
CA TYR A 139 2.99 6.81 -11.47
C TYR A 139 3.59 5.47 -11.92
N ASN A 140 4.59 4.95 -11.19
CA ASN A 140 5.20 3.66 -11.50
C ASN A 140 4.20 2.50 -11.37
N PHE A 141 3.30 2.56 -10.38
CA PHE A 141 2.24 1.59 -10.22
C PHE A 141 1.32 1.54 -11.44
N TYR A 142 0.78 2.68 -11.88
CA TYR A 142 -0.11 2.71 -13.04
C TYR A 142 0.60 2.35 -14.35
N LEU A 143 1.84 2.81 -14.53
CA LEU A 143 2.64 2.43 -15.70
C LEU A 143 2.82 0.90 -15.78
N THR A 144 3.10 0.27 -14.63
CA THR A 144 3.24 -1.19 -14.53
C THR A 144 1.91 -1.88 -14.81
N TYR A 145 0.83 -1.42 -14.19
CA TYR A 145 -0.52 -1.94 -14.40
C TYR A 145 -0.93 -1.94 -15.87
N TYR A 146 -0.85 -0.79 -16.55
CA TYR A 146 -1.25 -0.69 -17.95
C TYR A 146 -0.38 -1.55 -18.87
N LYS A 147 0.92 -1.69 -18.56
CA LYS A 147 1.82 -2.58 -19.30
C LYS A 147 1.41 -4.05 -19.13
N VAL A 148 1.20 -4.52 -17.90
CA VAL A 148 0.80 -5.90 -17.61
C VAL A 148 -0.57 -6.22 -18.21
N ARG A 149 -1.56 -5.34 -18.02
CA ARG A 149 -2.88 -5.47 -18.64
C ARG A 149 -2.78 -5.60 -20.17
N ARG A 150 -1.99 -4.74 -20.82
CA ARG A 150 -1.79 -4.79 -22.28
C ARG A 150 -1.16 -6.11 -22.71
N ASN A 151 -0.20 -6.64 -21.96
CA ASN A 151 0.42 -7.92 -22.26
C ASN A 151 -0.59 -9.06 -22.15
N ILE A 152 -1.38 -9.11 -21.07
CA ILE A 152 -2.44 -10.12 -20.89
C ILE A 152 -3.44 -10.06 -22.06
N VAL A 153 -3.88 -8.86 -22.47
CA VAL A 153 -4.79 -8.68 -23.61
C VAL A 153 -4.18 -9.17 -24.92
N LYS A 154 -2.88 -8.95 -25.14
CA LYS A 154 -2.17 -9.33 -26.36
C LYS A 154 -1.76 -10.80 -26.42
N MET A 155 -1.70 -11.50 -25.29
CA MET A 155 -1.37 -12.92 -25.29
C MET A 155 -2.38 -13.69 -26.16
N PRO A 156 -1.90 -14.35 -27.23
CA PRO A 156 -2.73 -15.19 -28.07
C PRO A 156 -3.39 -16.27 -27.22
N ALA A 157 -4.66 -16.56 -27.49
CA ALA A 157 -5.36 -17.74 -26.99
C ALA A 157 -5.50 -18.75 -28.15
N ASP A 158 -4.42 -18.92 -28.92
CA ASP A 158 -4.35 -19.81 -30.07
C ASP A 158 -3.56 -21.09 -29.72
N GLY A 159 -3.35 -21.98 -30.70
CA GLY A 159 -2.81 -23.32 -30.49
C GLY A 159 -1.41 -23.42 -29.89
N ASN A 160 -0.70 -22.30 -29.71
CA ASN A 160 0.59 -22.22 -29.03
C ASN A 160 0.49 -21.76 -27.58
N ALA A 161 -0.70 -21.38 -27.12
CA ALA A 161 -0.94 -21.05 -25.72
C ALA A 161 -0.99 -22.33 -24.87
N PRO A 162 -0.56 -22.29 -23.59
CA PRO A 162 -0.72 -23.41 -22.69
C PRO A 162 -2.18 -23.86 -22.64
N SER A 163 -2.44 -25.17 -22.47
CA SER A 163 -3.80 -25.74 -22.49
C SER A 163 -4.75 -25.14 -21.43
N TRP A 164 -4.20 -24.52 -20.39
CA TRP A 164 -4.94 -23.80 -19.35
C TRP A 164 -5.32 -22.36 -19.73
N TRP A 165 -4.74 -21.79 -20.80
CA TRP A 165 -4.96 -20.40 -21.24
C TRP A 165 -6.15 -20.29 -22.22
N THR A 166 -7.36 -20.50 -21.69
CA THR A 166 -8.61 -20.38 -22.43
C THR A 166 -9.14 -18.93 -22.47
N ALA A 167 -10.10 -18.65 -23.35
CA ALA A 167 -10.78 -17.34 -23.37
C ALA A 167 -11.46 -16.99 -22.03
N GLU A 168 -11.98 -18.00 -21.33
CA GLU A 168 -12.56 -17.86 -19.99
C GLU A 168 -11.48 -17.56 -18.95
N ALA A 169 -10.37 -18.31 -18.94
CA ALA A 169 -9.24 -18.04 -18.04
C ALA A 169 -8.70 -16.61 -18.22
N LYS A 170 -8.55 -16.15 -19.47
CA LYS A 170 -8.15 -14.78 -19.80
C LYS A 170 -9.13 -13.75 -19.26
N ARG A 171 -10.44 -13.98 -19.40
CA ARG A 171 -11.48 -13.08 -18.85
C ARG A 171 -11.40 -13.02 -17.33
N THR A 172 -11.21 -14.16 -16.67
CA THR A 172 -11.07 -14.27 -15.22
C THR A 172 -9.84 -13.51 -14.72
N VAL A 173 -8.67 -13.72 -15.32
CA VAL A 173 -7.43 -13.00 -14.97
C VAL A 173 -7.59 -11.49 -15.15
N LEU A 174 -8.18 -11.04 -16.26
CA LEU A 174 -8.45 -9.61 -16.48
C LEU A 174 -9.45 -9.04 -15.46
N GLY A 175 -10.45 -9.83 -15.06
CA GLY A 175 -11.41 -9.46 -14.01
C GLY A 175 -10.73 -9.23 -12.67
N PHE A 176 -9.95 -10.20 -12.19
CA PHE A 176 -9.19 -10.07 -10.95
C PHE A 176 -8.16 -8.94 -11.01
N HIS A 177 -7.48 -8.76 -12.14
CA HIS A 177 -6.56 -7.63 -12.34
C HIS A 177 -7.28 -6.28 -12.27
N HIS A 178 -8.55 -6.22 -12.69
CA HIS A 178 -9.38 -5.02 -12.56
C HIS A 178 -9.83 -4.78 -11.11
N SER A 179 -10.32 -5.81 -10.41
CA SER A 179 -10.67 -5.70 -8.98
C SER A 179 -9.47 -5.24 -8.14
N PHE A 180 -8.29 -5.81 -8.40
CA PHE A 180 -7.03 -5.40 -7.79
C PHE A 180 -6.73 -3.90 -7.95
N VAL A 181 -6.89 -3.34 -9.15
CA VAL A 181 -6.61 -1.91 -9.38
C VAL A 181 -7.64 -1.01 -8.71
N ILE A 182 -8.91 -1.42 -8.64
CA ILE A 182 -9.96 -0.68 -7.93
C ILE A 182 -9.62 -0.55 -6.44
N GLY A 183 -9.19 -1.65 -5.81
CA GLY A 183 -8.69 -1.61 -4.43
C GLY A 183 -7.52 -0.64 -4.28
N CYS A 184 -6.56 -0.69 -5.19
CA CYS A 184 -5.39 0.21 -5.18
C CYS A 184 -5.75 1.70 -5.37
N HIS A 185 -6.78 2.03 -6.17
CA HIS A 185 -7.26 3.41 -6.31
C HIS A 185 -7.72 3.98 -4.96
N LEU A 186 -8.51 3.21 -4.21
CA LEU A 186 -9.00 3.61 -2.89
C LEU A 186 -7.86 3.81 -1.90
N ILE A 187 -6.86 2.92 -1.91
CA ILE A 187 -5.67 3.01 -1.05
C ILE A 187 -4.87 4.27 -1.34
N VAL A 188 -4.63 4.57 -2.62
CA VAL A 188 -3.87 5.75 -3.04
C VAL A 188 -4.60 7.04 -2.68
N LEU A 189 -5.90 7.13 -2.99
CA LEU A 189 -6.71 8.30 -2.65
C LEU A 189 -6.77 8.53 -1.14
N PHE A 190 -6.95 7.45 -0.38
CA PHE A 190 -6.95 7.51 1.08
C PHE A 190 -5.61 7.98 1.64
N GLY A 191 -4.48 7.43 1.16
CA GLY A 191 -3.15 7.82 1.63
C GLY A 191 -2.81 9.29 1.34
N LEU A 192 -3.05 9.74 0.10
CA LEU A 192 -2.82 11.13 -0.29
C LEU A 192 -3.77 12.09 0.44
N GLY A 193 -5.06 11.73 0.52
CA GLY A 193 -6.08 12.53 1.21
C GLY A 193 -5.81 12.64 2.72
N SER A 194 -5.35 11.57 3.35
CA SER A 194 -5.00 11.56 4.78
C SER A 194 -3.90 12.56 5.11
N VAL A 195 -2.83 12.59 4.31
CA VAL A 195 -1.73 13.55 4.50
C VAL A 195 -2.17 14.97 4.15
N ALA A 196 -3.02 15.15 3.13
CA ALA A 196 -3.56 16.47 2.79
C ALA A 196 -4.45 17.04 3.90
N ILE A 197 -5.35 16.22 4.47
CA ILE A 197 -6.14 16.58 5.65
C ILE A 197 -5.22 16.89 6.83
N THR A 198 -4.13 16.14 6.97
CA THR A 198 -3.13 16.39 8.03
C THR A 198 -2.45 17.74 7.91
N ALA A 199 -2.13 18.13 6.69
CA ALA A 199 -1.54 19.43 6.39
C ALA A 199 -2.55 20.58 6.62
N ALA A 200 -3.80 20.39 6.20
CA ALA A 200 -4.83 21.43 6.24
C ALA A 200 -5.43 21.64 7.65
N PHE A 201 -5.51 20.57 8.44
CA PHE A 201 -6.14 20.58 9.77
C PHE A 201 -5.19 19.99 10.82
N PRO A 202 -4.05 20.64 11.10
CA PRO A 202 -3.07 20.12 12.05
C PRO A 202 -3.57 20.16 13.50
N HIS A 203 -4.44 21.12 13.83
CA HIS A 203 -4.95 21.37 15.18
C HIS A 203 -6.29 20.68 15.48
N ASP A 204 -7.01 20.21 14.46
CA ASP A 204 -8.36 19.67 14.63
C ASP A 204 -8.33 18.15 14.80
N ILE A 205 -9.16 17.65 15.70
CA ILE A 205 -9.30 16.20 15.91
C ILE A 205 -10.40 15.62 15.01
N TRP A 206 -11.45 16.40 14.75
CA TRP A 206 -12.66 15.94 14.08
C TRP A 206 -12.42 15.28 12.71
N PRO A 207 -11.61 15.84 11.79
CA PRO A 207 -11.38 15.23 10.48
C PRO A 207 -10.75 13.83 10.54
N TYR A 208 -10.04 13.51 11.63
CA TYR A 208 -9.35 12.23 11.78
C TYR A 208 -10.28 11.10 12.23
N ILE A 209 -11.38 11.40 12.90
CA ILE A 209 -12.35 10.38 13.31
C ILE A 209 -12.95 9.64 12.09
N PRO A 210 -13.56 10.33 11.09
CA PRO A 210 -14.06 9.66 9.90
C PRO A 210 -12.92 9.08 9.04
N LEU A 211 -11.74 9.72 9.03
CA LEU A 211 -10.56 9.20 8.34
C LEU A 211 -10.12 7.84 8.90
N MET A 212 -10.13 7.67 10.21
CA MET A 212 -9.78 6.39 10.87
C MET A 212 -10.82 5.31 10.57
N LEU A 213 -12.11 5.66 10.51
CA LEU A 213 -13.17 4.74 10.11
C LEU A 213 -13.00 4.31 8.65
N ALA A 214 -12.79 5.26 7.74
CA ALA A 214 -12.50 4.98 6.34
C ALA A 214 -11.20 4.17 6.18
N GLY A 215 -10.20 4.44 7.01
CA GLY A 215 -8.93 3.72 7.07
C GLY A 215 -9.15 2.23 7.33
N THR A 216 -10.02 1.86 8.28
CA THR A 216 -10.37 0.45 8.53
C THR A 216 -10.90 -0.24 7.28
N ALA A 217 -11.78 0.41 6.51
CA ALA A 217 -12.27 -0.15 5.25
C ALA A 217 -11.16 -0.29 4.19
N VAL A 218 -10.30 0.73 4.04
CA VAL A 218 -9.16 0.72 3.12
C VAL A 218 -8.14 -0.37 3.49
N PHE A 219 -7.92 -0.58 4.79
CA PHE A 219 -7.12 -1.67 5.31
C PHE A 219 -7.73 -3.03 4.94
N CYS A 220 -9.05 -3.21 5.00
CA CYS A 220 -9.66 -4.44 4.46
C CYS A 220 -9.40 -4.60 2.95
N PHE A 221 -9.42 -3.51 2.18
CA PHE A 221 -9.10 -3.55 0.74
C PHE A 221 -7.64 -3.91 0.44
N ILE A 222 -6.67 -3.47 1.26
CA ILE A 222 -5.25 -3.89 1.14
C ILE A 222 -5.10 -5.40 1.32
N PHE A 223 -5.82 -5.97 2.29
CA PHE A 223 -5.82 -7.41 2.50
C PHE A 223 -6.48 -8.14 1.34
N TYR A 224 -7.65 -7.65 0.91
CA TYR A 224 -8.42 -8.23 -0.18
C TYR A 224 -7.66 -8.22 -1.51
N SER A 225 -7.00 -7.10 -1.86
CA SER A 225 -6.20 -6.99 -3.09
C SER A 225 -5.03 -7.97 -3.11
N LEU A 226 -4.40 -8.22 -1.95
CA LEU A 226 -3.35 -9.22 -1.83
C LEU A 226 -3.89 -10.64 -2.05
N VAL A 227 -5.03 -10.98 -1.44
CA VAL A 227 -5.67 -12.31 -1.60
C VAL A 227 -6.14 -12.53 -3.04
N GLU A 228 -6.81 -11.55 -3.65
CA GLU A 228 -7.25 -11.64 -5.04
C GLU A 228 -6.09 -11.87 -6.00
N TYR A 229 -4.97 -11.16 -5.81
CA TYR A 229 -3.79 -11.35 -6.64
C TYR A 229 -3.15 -12.74 -6.43
N GLY A 230 -3.16 -13.25 -5.20
CA GLY A 230 -2.73 -14.62 -4.89
C GLY A 230 -3.48 -15.67 -5.72
N ASN A 231 -4.80 -15.51 -5.88
CA ASN A 231 -5.64 -16.43 -6.66
C ASN A 231 -5.31 -16.48 -8.16
N VAL A 232 -4.62 -15.48 -8.69
CA VAL A 232 -4.24 -15.41 -10.12
C VAL A 232 -2.74 -15.38 -10.33
N ILE A 233 -1.94 -15.58 -9.28
CA ILE A 233 -0.49 -15.39 -9.36
C ILE A 233 0.17 -16.35 -10.34
N ASP A 234 -0.31 -17.59 -10.45
CA ASP A 234 0.14 -18.55 -11.46
C ASP A 234 -0.08 -18.04 -12.88
N ALA A 235 -1.32 -17.68 -13.17
CA ALA A 235 -1.72 -17.22 -14.49
C ALA A 235 -1.01 -15.89 -14.85
N ALA A 236 -0.84 -15.00 -13.88
CA ALA A 236 -0.16 -13.73 -14.05
C ALA A 236 1.36 -13.88 -14.23
N THR A 237 2.01 -14.74 -13.44
CA THR A 237 3.45 -15.00 -13.52
C THR A 237 3.80 -15.66 -14.85
N ASN A 238 3.08 -16.71 -15.24
CA ASN A 238 3.27 -17.38 -16.53
C ASN A 238 2.97 -16.43 -17.71
N ALA A 239 1.96 -15.57 -17.59
CA ALA A 239 1.66 -14.55 -18.60
C ALA A 239 2.79 -13.50 -18.78
N THR A 240 3.59 -13.26 -17.74
CA THR A 240 4.71 -12.30 -17.80
C THR A 240 6.03 -12.91 -18.25
N GLU A 241 6.31 -14.18 -17.92
CA GLU A 241 7.57 -14.84 -18.29
C GLU A 241 7.57 -15.36 -19.74
N ASP A 242 6.44 -15.89 -20.23
CA ASP A 242 6.35 -16.39 -21.61
C ASP A 242 6.37 -15.27 -22.65
N ALA A 243 5.97 -14.05 -22.28
CA ALA A 243 6.12 -12.87 -23.13
C ALA A 243 7.57 -12.43 -23.34
N VAL A 244 8.49 -12.83 -22.45
CA VAL A 244 9.93 -12.50 -22.52
C VAL A 244 10.71 -13.58 -23.28
N LYS A 245 10.25 -14.84 -23.27
CA LYS A 245 10.89 -15.97 -23.97
C LYS A 245 10.54 -16.08 -25.45
N GLN A 246 9.70 -15.18 -25.99
CA GLN A 246 9.28 -15.17 -27.40
C GLN A 246 9.82 -13.97 -28.22
N LYS A 247 10.92 -13.35 -27.78
CA LYS A 247 11.73 -12.44 -28.60
C LYS A 247 13.08 -13.04 -28.90
#